data_AF-A0A5S6QWA3-F1
#
_entry.id   AF-A0A5S6QWA3-F1
#
_cell.length_a   1.000
_cell.length_b   1.000
_cell.length_c   1.000
_cell.angle_alpha   90.00
_cell.angle_beta   90.00
_cell.angle_gamma   90.00
#
_symmetry.space_group_name_H-M   'P 1'
#
loop_
_entity.id
_entity.type
_entity.pdbx_description
1 polymer ?
#
loop_
_entity_poly.entity_id
_entity_poly.type
_entity_poly.pdbx_seq_one_letter_code
_entity_poly.pdbx_strand_id
1 'polypeptide(L)'
;MDITHCGGHAYLTLIDSGPSRFAIWRPLKPQSSANVVGQLESVFLERGAPEEILAGNDASFRSRMFEQLAAKWSVKVRFRSAHYPVGNDIAERCHRIVKGIVGRKGCSVAEAIYLYNITPRDGCNVASAPANVLYSYQVRLLSVDRPAQQDPSESPSRAWQLLHVSLTTFAINCYS
;
A
#
# COMPACT_ATOMS: atom_id res chain seq x y z
N MET A 1 -7.30 -3.64 -0.38
CA MET A 1 -7.32 -4.39 -1.65
C MET A 1 -8.55 -5.28 -1.69
N ASP A 2 -9.26 -5.31 -2.80
CA ASP A 2 -10.48 -6.11 -2.94
C ASP A 2 -10.81 -6.45 -4.39
N ILE A 3 -11.69 -7.43 -4.63
CA ILE A 3 -12.29 -7.68 -5.95
C ILE A 3 -13.72 -7.14 -5.96
N THR A 4 -14.06 -6.32 -6.94
CA THR A 4 -15.41 -5.76 -7.09
C THR A 4 -15.92 -5.92 -8.51
N HIS A 5 -17.25 -5.92 -8.66
CA HIS A 5 -17.91 -6.00 -9.96
C HIS A 5 -18.56 -4.68 -10.34
N CYS A 6 -18.35 -4.24 -11.58
CA CYS A 6 -18.98 -3.07 -12.16
C CYS A 6 -19.26 -3.32 -13.65
N GLY A 7 -20.48 -3.05 -14.10
CA GLY A 7 -20.86 -3.25 -15.51
C GLY A 7 -20.62 -4.68 -16.01
N GLY A 8 -20.87 -5.70 -15.18
CA GLY A 8 -20.67 -7.11 -15.54
C GLY A 8 -19.22 -7.61 -15.54
N HIS A 9 -18.24 -6.75 -15.24
CA HIS A 9 -16.82 -7.10 -15.25
C HIS A 9 -16.23 -7.06 -13.83
N ALA A 10 -15.28 -7.95 -13.56
CA ALA A 10 -14.54 -8.00 -12.31
C ALA A 10 -13.31 -7.08 -12.35
N TYR A 11 -12.99 -6.46 -11.22
CA TYR A 11 -11.85 -5.55 -11.08
C TYR A 11 -11.08 -5.83 -9.78
N LEU A 12 -9.76 -5.91 -9.87
CA LEU A 12 -8.87 -5.81 -8.71
C LEU A 12 -8.77 -4.35 -8.31
N THR A 13 -9.10 -4.06 -7.06
CA THR A 13 -9.13 -2.70 -6.52
C THR A 13 -8.08 -2.52 -5.43
N LEU A 14 -7.30 -1.44 -5.55
CA LEU A 14 -6.34 -0.97 -4.56
C LEU A 14 -6.73 0.47 -4.21
N ILE A 15 -6.90 0.73 -2.93
CA ILE A 15 -7.37 2.02 -2.42
C ILE A 15 -6.50 2.39 -1.25
N ASP A 16 -5.93 3.60 -1.28
CA ASP A 16 -5.16 4.13 -0.17
C ASP A 16 -6.06 4.29 1.07
N SER A 17 -5.67 3.66 2.18
CA SER A 17 -6.30 3.85 3.49
C SER A 17 -5.81 5.11 4.21
N GLY A 18 -4.79 5.77 3.68
CA GLY A 18 -4.31 7.10 4.07
C GLY A 18 -5.11 8.26 3.45
N PRO A 19 -4.85 9.50 3.87
CA PRO A 19 -5.68 10.67 3.56
C PRO A 19 -5.96 10.90 2.07
N SER A 20 -5.06 10.45 1.18
CA SER A 20 -5.24 10.56 -0.27
C SER A 20 -6.50 9.85 -0.77
N ARG A 21 -6.79 8.64 -0.28
CA ARG A 21 -7.88 7.81 -0.79
C ARG A 21 -7.76 7.50 -2.30
N PHE A 22 -6.57 7.62 -2.88
CA PHE A 22 -6.32 7.30 -4.28
C PHE A 22 -6.72 5.87 -4.60
N ALA A 23 -7.35 5.67 -5.75
CA ALA A 23 -7.90 4.38 -6.16
C ALA A 23 -7.32 3.91 -7.50
N ILE A 24 -7.02 2.62 -7.57
CA ILE A 24 -6.59 1.92 -8.79
C ILE A 24 -7.51 0.73 -8.98
N TRP A 25 -8.13 0.63 -10.16
CA TRP A 25 -8.96 -0.51 -10.52
C TRP A 25 -8.41 -1.14 -11.79
N ARG A 26 -7.97 -2.39 -11.69
CA ARG A 26 -7.45 -3.17 -12.81
C ARG A 26 -8.50 -4.18 -13.25
N PRO A 27 -8.89 -4.20 -14.54
CA PRO A 27 -9.84 -5.19 -15.03
C PRO A 27 -9.24 -6.59 -14.89
N LEU A 28 -10.05 -7.52 -14.40
CA LEU A 28 -9.71 -8.93 -14.30
C LEU A 28 -10.41 -9.69 -15.43
N LYS A 29 -9.61 -10.48 -16.16
CA LYS A 29 -10.12 -11.53 -17.03
C LYS A 29 -10.43 -12.77 -16.17
N PRO A 30 -11.47 -13.56 -16.49
CA PRO A 30 -11.83 -14.74 -15.70
C PRO A 30 -10.72 -15.80 -15.71
N GLN A 31 -10.61 -16.68 -14.70
CA GLN A 31 -10.08 -16.40 -13.36
C GLN A 31 -8.80 -17.23 -13.21
N SER A 32 -7.69 -16.62 -12.82
CA SER A 32 -6.62 -17.35 -12.14
C SER A 32 -5.92 -16.42 -11.18
N SER A 33 -5.40 -16.99 -10.09
CA SER A 33 -4.52 -16.31 -9.14
C SER A 33 -3.36 -15.61 -9.87
N ALA A 34 -2.92 -16.16 -11.01
CA ALA A 34 -1.89 -15.56 -11.85
C ALA A 34 -2.31 -14.20 -12.43
N ASN A 35 -3.57 -14.02 -12.82
CA ASN A 35 -4.04 -12.72 -13.31
C ASN A 35 -4.08 -11.68 -12.19
N VAL A 36 -4.57 -12.05 -11.01
CA VAL A 36 -4.59 -11.16 -9.83
C VAL A 36 -3.16 -10.75 -9.46
N VAL A 37 -2.24 -11.71 -9.40
CA VAL A 37 -0.82 -11.47 -9.10
C VAL A 37 -0.17 -10.60 -10.15
N GLY A 38 -0.40 -10.87 -11.45
CA GLY A 38 0.16 -10.06 -12.54
C GLY A 38 -0.34 -8.61 -12.53
N GLN A 39 -1.64 -8.39 -12.28
CA GLN A 39 -2.20 -7.04 -12.15
C GLN A 39 -1.66 -6.33 -10.90
N LEU A 40 -1.53 -7.02 -9.77
CA LEU A 40 -0.99 -6.44 -8.56
C LEU A 40 0.49 -6.08 -8.71
N GLU A 41 1.29 -6.97 -9.29
CA GLU A 41 2.71 -6.74 -9.55
C GLU A 41 2.93 -5.57 -10.53
N SER A 42 2.09 -5.47 -11.57
CA SER A 42 2.11 -4.31 -12.47
C SER A 42 1.89 -3.00 -11.71
N VAL A 43 1.01 -2.98 -10.70
CA VAL A 43 0.82 -1.79 -9.88
C VAL A 43 2.04 -1.50 -9.00
N PHE A 44 2.68 -2.52 -8.43
CA PHE A 44 3.91 -2.33 -7.64
C PHE A 44 5.06 -1.80 -8.50
N LEU A 45 5.20 -2.28 -9.73
CA LEU A 45 6.22 -1.79 -10.66
C LEU A 45 6.00 -0.32 -11.04
N GLU A 46 4.74 0.10 -11.22
CA GLU A 46 4.41 1.49 -11.60
C GLU A 46 4.52 2.48 -10.44
N ARG A 47 4.21 2.06 -9.20
CA ARG A 47 3.98 2.97 -8.07
C ARG A 47 4.80 2.69 -6.83
N GLY A 48 5.57 1.61 -6.83
CA GLY A 48 6.16 1.04 -5.63
C GLY A 48 5.17 0.14 -4.89
N ALA A 49 5.71 -0.87 -4.22
CA ALA A 49 4.94 -1.72 -3.34
C ALA A 49 4.68 -1.02 -1.99
N PRO A 50 3.47 -1.10 -1.43
CA PRO A 50 3.18 -0.57 -0.11
C PRO A 50 3.89 -1.39 0.99
N GLU A 51 3.94 -0.86 2.21
CA GLU A 51 4.42 -1.62 3.37
C GLU A 51 3.45 -2.73 3.79
N GLU A 52 2.15 -2.41 3.76
CA GLU A 52 1.09 -3.31 4.21
C GLU A 52 -0.11 -3.25 3.26
N ILE A 53 -0.72 -4.41 3.00
CA ILE A 53 -1.98 -4.55 2.28
C ILE A 53 -3.01 -5.16 3.21
N LEU A 54 -4.12 -4.44 3.39
CA LEU A 54 -5.36 -4.99 3.94
C LEU A 54 -6.19 -5.61 2.80
N ALA A 55 -6.18 -6.93 2.69
CA ALA A 55 -6.87 -7.72 1.67
C ALA A 55 -8.28 -8.15 2.11
N GLY A 56 -9.19 -8.24 1.14
CA GLY A 56 -10.48 -8.88 1.30
C GLY A 56 -10.39 -10.40 1.46
N ASN A 57 -11.55 -11.06 1.46
CA ASN A 57 -11.64 -12.50 1.71
C ASN A 57 -11.64 -13.37 0.43
N ASP A 58 -11.32 -12.78 -0.72
CA ASP A 58 -11.22 -13.55 -1.97
C ASP A 58 -10.12 -14.62 -1.88
N ALA A 59 -10.42 -15.82 -2.36
CA ALA A 59 -9.51 -16.97 -2.27
C ALA A 59 -8.20 -16.74 -3.06
N SER A 60 -8.22 -15.93 -4.12
CA SER A 60 -7.01 -15.62 -4.90
C SER A 60 -5.93 -14.93 -4.08
N PHE A 61 -6.32 -14.17 -3.05
CA PHE A 61 -5.41 -13.49 -2.13
C PHE A 61 -4.74 -14.43 -1.13
N ARG A 62 -5.16 -15.70 -1.07
CA ARG A 62 -4.56 -16.75 -0.23
C ARG A 62 -3.81 -17.80 -1.04
N SER A 63 -3.59 -17.53 -2.32
CA SER A 63 -2.86 -18.43 -3.19
C SER A 63 -1.35 -18.37 -2.92
N ARG A 64 -0.65 -19.49 -3.15
CA ARG A 64 0.82 -19.55 -3.06
C ARG A 64 1.51 -18.49 -3.93
N MET A 65 0.97 -18.22 -5.12
CA MET A 65 1.51 -17.19 -6.02
C MET A 65 1.42 -15.79 -5.41
N PHE A 66 0.31 -15.51 -4.71
CA PHE A 66 0.11 -14.24 -4.03
C PHE A 66 1.08 -14.09 -2.85
N GLU A 67 1.25 -15.15 -2.04
CA GLU A 67 2.21 -15.17 -0.95
C GLU A 67 3.65 -14.95 -1.43
N GLN A 68 4.03 -15.60 -2.55
CA GLN A 68 5.33 -15.40 -3.18
C GLN A 68 5.55 -13.96 -3.65
N LEU A 69 4.53 -13.33 -4.25
CA LEU A 69 4.60 -11.93 -4.65
C LEU A 69 4.77 -11.02 -3.43
N ALA A 70 3.97 -11.22 -2.38
CA ALA A 70 4.06 -10.43 -1.16
C ALA A 70 5.45 -10.53 -0.51
N ALA A 71 6.03 -11.73 -0.47
CA ALA A 71 7.40 -11.95 0.00
C ALA A 71 8.45 -11.27 -0.89
N LYS A 72 8.34 -11.40 -2.21
CA LYS A 72 9.25 -10.74 -3.19
C LYS A 72 9.33 -9.23 -2.98
N TRP A 73 8.20 -8.61 -2.67
CA TRP A 73 8.08 -7.16 -2.52
C TRP A 73 8.11 -6.69 -1.05
N SER A 74 8.40 -7.58 -0.11
CA SER A 74 8.41 -7.29 1.34
C SER A 74 7.15 -6.55 1.80
N VAL A 75 5.98 -7.04 1.38
CA VAL A 75 4.66 -6.51 1.70
C VAL A 75 4.04 -7.34 2.81
N LYS A 76 3.66 -6.70 3.91
CA LYS A 76 2.86 -7.35 4.97
C LYS A 76 1.41 -7.47 4.51
N VAL A 77 0.85 -8.68 4.54
CA VAL A 77 -0.55 -8.90 4.16
C VAL A 77 -1.37 -9.13 5.42
N ARG A 78 -2.44 -8.34 5.58
CA ARG A 78 -3.49 -8.58 6.56
C ARG A 78 -4.78 -8.89 5.84
N PHE A 79 -5.55 -9.82 6.37
CA PHE A 79 -6.89 -10.10 5.88
C PHE A 79 -7.92 -9.42 6.78
N ARG A 80 -8.95 -8.82 6.18
CA ARG A 80 -10.06 -8.26 6.95
C ARG A 80 -10.76 -9.38 7.72
N SER A 81 -10.88 -9.22 9.04
CA SER A 81 -11.75 -10.04 9.86
C SER A 81 -13.17 -9.51 9.79
N ALA A 82 -14.18 -10.40 9.76
CA ALA A 82 -15.59 -10.02 9.84
C ALA A 82 -15.94 -9.20 11.09
N HIS A 83 -15.09 -9.23 12.12
CA HIS A 83 -15.32 -8.61 13.43
C HIS A 83 -14.59 -7.28 13.64
N TYR A 84 -13.83 -6.77 12.65
CA TYR A 84 -13.12 -5.48 12.73
C TYR A 84 -13.37 -4.65 11.46
N PRO A 85 -14.36 -3.75 11.46
CA PRO A 85 -14.81 -3.03 10.27
C PRO A 85 -13.86 -1.91 9.80
N VAL A 86 -12.81 -1.58 10.57
CA VAL A 86 -11.89 -0.49 10.27
C VAL A 86 -11.17 -0.75 8.94
N GLY A 87 -11.51 0.03 7.91
CA GLY A 87 -10.97 -0.08 6.55
C GLY A 87 -11.94 -0.65 5.51
N ASN A 88 -13.02 -1.32 5.94
CA ASN A 88 -14.06 -1.78 5.02
C ASN A 88 -14.84 -0.60 4.42
N ASP A 89 -15.19 0.38 5.27
CA ASP A 89 -15.93 1.58 4.89
C ASP A 89 -15.24 2.43 3.82
N ILE A 90 -13.90 2.45 3.79
CA ILE A 90 -13.14 3.22 2.80
C ILE A 90 -13.29 2.57 1.43
N ALA A 91 -13.10 1.25 1.36
CA ALA A 91 -13.21 0.51 0.11
C ALA A 91 -14.64 0.58 -0.45
N GLU A 92 -15.64 0.29 0.39
CA GLU A 92 -17.05 0.33 0.03
C GLU A 92 -17.49 1.72 -0.42
N ARG A 93 -17.06 2.78 0.28
CA ARG A 93 -17.36 4.16 -0.11
C ARG A 93 -16.76 4.50 -1.46
N CYS A 94 -15.49 4.18 -1.70
CA CYS A 94 -14.86 4.40 -3.00
C CYS A 94 -15.59 3.62 -4.11
N HIS A 95 -15.90 2.34 -3.89
CA HIS A 95 -16.66 1.53 -4.85
C HIS A 95 -18.01 2.16 -5.20
N ARG A 96 -18.76 2.62 -4.20
CA ARG A 96 -20.05 3.29 -4.42
C ARG A 96 -19.89 4.58 -5.23
N ILE A 97 -18.87 5.40 -4.95
CA ILE A 97 -18.63 6.65 -5.69
C ILE A 97 -18.30 6.34 -7.16
N VAL A 98 -17.34 5.45 -7.41
CA VAL A 98 -16.90 5.10 -8.77
C VAL A 98 -18.06 4.51 -9.58
N LYS A 99 -18.78 3.53 -9.02
CA LYS A 99 -19.96 2.94 -9.67
C LYS A 99 -21.05 3.98 -9.93
N GLY A 100 -21.22 4.94 -9.01
CA GLY A 100 -22.12 6.07 -9.19
C GLY A 100 -21.68 7.06 -10.27
N ILE A 101 -20.38 7.24 -10.51
CA ILE A 101 -19.86 8.03 -11.64
C ILE A 101 -20.17 7.31 -12.96
N VAL A 102 -19.88 6.01 -13.05
CA VAL A 102 -20.20 5.18 -14.22
C VAL A 102 -21.70 5.25 -14.54
N GLY A 103 -22.56 5.02 -13.54
CA GLY A 103 -24.02 5.02 -13.74
C GLY A 103 -24.59 6.39 -14.15
N ARG A 104 -24.06 7.49 -13.61
CA ARG A 104 -24.55 8.84 -13.94
C ARG A 104 -24.00 9.40 -15.24
N LYS A 105 -22.74 9.09 -15.59
CA LYS A 105 -22.07 9.65 -16.76
C LYS A 105 -22.09 8.71 -17.98
N GLY A 106 -22.41 7.44 -17.80
CA GLY A 106 -22.33 6.43 -18.87
C GLY A 106 -20.91 6.19 -19.39
N CYS A 107 -19.87 6.58 -18.63
CA CYS A 107 -18.47 6.45 -19.03
C CYS A 107 -17.90 5.08 -18.65
N SER A 108 -16.71 4.76 -19.17
CA SER A 108 -15.98 3.57 -18.77
C SER A 108 -15.55 3.62 -17.30
N VAL A 109 -15.27 2.45 -16.71
CA VAL A 109 -14.72 2.36 -15.34
C VAL A 109 -13.37 3.07 -15.23
N ALA A 110 -12.53 2.99 -16.27
CA ALA A 110 -11.24 3.66 -16.29
C ALA A 110 -11.39 5.19 -16.22
N GLU A 111 -12.31 5.77 -17.01
CA GLU A 111 -12.62 7.20 -16.96
C GLU A 111 -13.24 7.59 -15.61
N ALA A 112 -14.12 6.76 -15.04
CA ALA A 112 -14.71 7.03 -13.74
C ALA A 112 -13.65 7.08 -12.62
N ILE A 113 -12.65 6.20 -12.67
CA ILE A 113 -11.52 6.19 -11.74
C ILE A 113 -10.61 7.39 -11.93
N TYR A 114 -10.32 7.76 -13.18
CA TYR A 114 -9.60 8.99 -13.48
C TYR A 114 -10.29 10.19 -12.84
N LEU A 115 -11.59 10.38 -13.13
CA LEU A 115 -12.41 11.46 -12.58
C LEU A 115 -12.39 11.44 -11.04
N TYR A 116 -12.56 10.28 -10.42
CA TYR A 116 -12.47 10.14 -8.96
C TYR A 116 -11.12 10.62 -8.42
N ASN A 117 -10.01 10.25 -9.06
CA ASN A 117 -8.67 10.57 -8.57
C ASN A 117 -8.25 12.04 -8.77
N ILE A 118 -8.81 12.72 -9.78
CA ILE A 118 -8.46 14.13 -10.08
C ILE A 118 -9.46 15.14 -9.53
N THR A 119 -10.64 14.70 -9.06
CA THR A 119 -11.66 15.61 -8.52
C THR A 119 -11.42 15.89 -7.03
N PRO A 120 -11.39 17.16 -6.60
CA PRO A 120 -11.33 17.54 -5.19
C PRO A 120 -12.45 16.88 -4.37
N ARG A 121 -12.08 16.31 -3.22
CA ARG A 121 -13.05 15.65 -2.35
C ARG A 121 -14.00 16.62 -1.67
N ASP A 122 -13.52 17.83 -1.39
CA ASP A 122 -14.29 18.94 -0.81
C ASP A 122 -14.94 19.84 -1.87
N GLY A 123 -14.72 19.54 -3.16
CA GLY A 123 -15.26 20.31 -4.28
C GLY A 123 -14.60 21.66 -4.53
N CYS A 124 -13.70 22.10 -3.65
CA CYS A 124 -13.19 23.48 -3.66
C CYS A 124 -11.66 23.55 -3.77
N ASN A 125 -10.94 22.63 -3.13
CA ASN A 125 -9.48 22.69 -3.07
C ASN A 125 -8.84 21.65 -4.01
N VAL A 126 -8.19 22.11 -5.08
CA VAL A 126 -7.49 21.22 -6.02
C VAL A 126 -6.47 20.32 -5.32
N ALA A 127 -5.79 20.80 -4.28
CA ALA A 127 -4.85 19.98 -3.50
C ALA A 127 -5.51 18.82 -2.74
N SER A 128 -6.84 18.85 -2.52
CA SER A 128 -7.59 17.78 -1.87
C SER A 128 -7.94 16.61 -2.80
N ALA A 129 -7.66 16.74 -4.10
CA ALA A 129 -7.84 15.65 -5.06
C ALA A 129 -6.94 14.45 -4.68
N PRO A 130 -7.45 13.20 -4.74
CA PRO A 130 -6.70 12.03 -4.33
C PRO A 130 -5.30 11.93 -4.95
N ALA A 131 -5.15 12.25 -6.24
CA ALA A 131 -3.87 12.23 -6.93
C ALA A 131 -2.87 13.23 -6.33
N ASN A 132 -3.31 14.46 -6.03
CA ASN A 132 -2.43 15.49 -5.49
C ASN A 132 -1.94 15.16 -4.08
N VAL A 133 -2.82 14.60 -3.24
CA VAL A 133 -2.42 14.11 -1.92
C VAL A 133 -1.52 12.88 -2.02
N LEU A 134 -1.70 12.02 -3.03
CA LEU A 134 -0.80 10.88 -3.23
C LEU A 134 0.63 11.34 -3.57
N TYR A 135 0.76 12.35 -4.44
CA TYR A 135 2.07 12.84 -4.87
C TYR A 135 2.85 13.57 -3.77
N SER A 136 2.23 13.88 -2.64
CA SER A 136 2.95 14.38 -1.46
C SER A 136 3.54 13.26 -0.59
N TYR A 137 3.19 12.00 -0.83
CA TYR A 137 3.78 10.87 -0.11
C TYR A 137 5.21 10.60 -0.59
N GLN A 138 6.06 10.12 0.32
CA GLN A 138 7.35 9.57 -0.06
C GLN A 138 7.21 8.13 -0.55
N VAL A 139 7.82 7.83 -1.70
CA VAL A 139 7.78 6.49 -2.28
C VAL A 139 8.80 5.60 -1.58
N ARG A 140 8.37 4.40 -1.19
CA ARG A 140 9.23 3.37 -0.58
C ARG A 140 10.29 2.89 -1.57
N LEU A 141 11.56 2.92 -1.18
CA LEU A 141 12.66 2.28 -1.90
C LEU A 141 12.77 0.82 -1.45
N LEU A 142 12.74 -0.12 -2.39
CA LEU A 142 12.81 -1.56 -2.10
C LEU A 142 14.22 -2.04 -1.69
N SER A 143 15.15 -1.17 -1.34
CA SER A 143 16.55 -1.55 -1.05
C SER A 143 17.31 -0.56 -0.16
N VAL A 144 16.95 -0.39 1.12
CA VAL A 144 17.89 0.06 2.21
C VAL A 144 17.48 -0.45 3.61
N ASP A 145 16.75 -1.56 3.76
CA ASP A 145 16.49 -2.14 5.10
C ASP A 145 16.60 -3.67 5.04
N ARG A 146 17.76 -4.16 4.62
CA ARG A 146 18.27 -5.38 5.25
C ARG A 146 19.25 -4.89 6.31
N PRO A 147 18.93 -4.90 7.62
CA PRO A 147 20.01 -4.98 8.57
C PRO A 147 20.84 -6.20 8.14
N ALA A 148 22.15 -5.98 7.95
CA ALA A 148 23.08 -7.06 7.69
C ALA A 148 22.74 -8.20 8.65
N GLN A 149 22.61 -9.43 8.14
CA GLN A 149 22.54 -10.59 9.01
C GLN A 149 23.69 -10.46 10.00
N GLN A 150 23.39 -10.23 11.27
CA GLN A 150 24.40 -10.35 12.32
C GLN A 150 24.79 -11.82 12.29
N ASP A 151 26.00 -12.09 11.81
CA ASP A 151 26.65 -13.38 11.99
C ASP A 151 26.58 -13.72 13.49
N PRO A 152 26.09 -14.91 13.89
CA PRO A 152 25.93 -15.25 15.31
C PRO A 152 27.26 -15.43 16.08
N SER A 153 28.40 -14.99 15.56
CA SER A 153 29.72 -15.28 16.13
C SER A 153 30.43 -14.13 16.82
N GLU A 154 29.83 -12.94 16.96
CA GLU A 154 30.46 -11.87 17.76
C GLU A 154 29.99 -11.88 19.22
N SER A 155 30.90 -12.32 20.10
CA SER A 155 30.74 -12.37 21.55
C SER A 155 30.45 -10.99 22.17
N PRO A 156 29.56 -10.86 23.20
CA PRO A 156 29.10 -9.58 23.74
C PRO A 156 30.13 -8.75 24.52
N SER A 157 31.38 -9.20 24.60
CA SER A 157 32.40 -8.68 25.51
C SER A 157 33.11 -7.40 25.02
N ARG A 158 33.04 -7.06 23.72
CA ARG A 158 33.69 -5.84 23.18
C ARG A 158 32.79 -4.60 23.15
N ALA A 159 31.46 -4.76 23.15
CA ALA A 159 30.52 -3.64 23.06
C ALA A 159 30.52 -2.76 24.34
N TRP A 160 30.78 -3.35 25.51
CA TRP A 160 30.80 -2.63 26.78
C TRP A 160 32.13 -1.89 27.06
N GLN A 161 33.23 -2.26 26.40
CA GLN A 161 34.51 -1.54 26.51
C GLN A 161 34.52 -0.20 25.75
N LEU A 162 33.83 -0.12 24.61
CA LEU A 162 33.80 1.11 23.80
C LEU A 162 32.86 2.19 24.38
N LEU A 163 31.77 1.78 25.05
CA LEU A 163 30.87 2.71 25.75
C LEU A 163 31.52 3.37 26.98
N HIS A 164 32.45 2.69 27.66
CA HIS A 164 33.19 3.25 28.79
C HIS A 164 34.28 4.26 28.37
N VAL A 165 34.83 4.16 27.15
CA VAL A 165 35.84 5.11 26.68
C VAL A 165 35.20 6.44 26.24
N SER A 166 34.00 6.41 25.66
CA SER A 166 33.38 7.61 25.09
C SER A 166 32.73 8.55 26.13
N LEU A 167 32.21 8.01 27.24
CA LEU A 167 31.61 8.84 28.32
C LEU A 167 32.65 9.57 29.17
N THR A 168 33.92 9.15 29.15
CA THR A 168 35.00 9.81 29.91
C THR A 168 35.63 10.99 29.16
N THR A 169 35.43 11.10 27.84
CA THR A 169 36.04 12.15 27.00
C THR A 169 35.19 13.42 26.89
N PHE A 170 33.91 13.40 27.27
CA PHE A 170 33.00 14.55 27.10
C PHE A 170 32.87 15.47 28.34
N ALA A 171 33.68 15.25 29.40
CA ALA A 171 33.59 16.01 30.65
C ALA A 171 34.77 16.96 30.94
N ILE A 172 35.66 17.24 29.97
CA ILE A 172 36.78 18.19 30.16
C ILE A 172 36.86 19.14 28.96
N ASN A 173 36.01 20.19 28.95
CA ASN A 173 36.32 21.50 28.37
C ASN A 173 35.23 22.55 28.66
N CYS A 174 34.86 22.67 29.93
CA CYS A 174 34.34 23.93 30.47
C CYS A 174 35.39 24.43 31.46
N TYR A 175 36.01 25.56 31.14
CA TYR A 175 36.87 26.47 31.95
C TYR A 175 38.12 26.89 31.19
N SER A 176 37.98 27.92 30.36
CA SER A 176 38.90 29.08 30.23
C SER A 176 38.23 30.14 29.35
#